data_AF-A0A967TWR1-F1
#
_entry.id   AF-A0A967TWR1-F1
#
_cell.length_a   1.000
_cell.length_b   1.000
_cell.length_c   1.000
_cell.angle_alpha   90.00
_cell.angle_beta   90.00
_cell.angle_gamma   90.00
#
_symmetry.space_group_name_H-M   'P 1'
#
loop_
_entity.id
_entity.type
_entity.pdbx_description
1 polymer ?
#
loop_
_entity_poly.entity_id
_entity_poly.type
_entity_poly.pdbx_seq_one_letter_code
_entity_poly.pdbx_strand_id
1 'polypeptide(L)'
;QLTYGLDRDSGLIAGIADERDESVKEMIRMVIATAKRRGKKIGICGQGPSDFPEFATFLVELGIDSMSLIPDTAIKTRLAVA
;
A
#
# COMPACT_ATOMS: atom_id res chain seq x y z
N GLN A 1 -1.16 9.13 6.51
CA GLN A 1 -1.80 9.90 7.60
C GLN A 1 -1.12 9.66 8.94
N LEU A 2 -1.37 8.53 9.61
CA LEU A 2 -0.86 8.29 10.97
C LEU A 2 0.67 8.14 11.06
N THR A 3 1.32 7.54 10.06
CA THR A 3 2.79 7.47 9.99
C THR A 3 3.44 8.85 10.08
N TYR A 4 2.79 9.87 9.52
CA TYR A 4 3.24 11.26 9.54
C TYR A 4 2.66 12.09 10.69
N GLY A 5 1.70 11.56 11.45
CA GLY A 5 0.97 12.33 12.47
C GLY A 5 0.13 13.48 11.89
N LEU A 6 -0.33 13.35 10.64
CA LEU A 6 -1.06 14.39 9.91
C LEU A 6 -2.56 14.11 9.88
N ASP A 7 -3.35 15.15 9.64
CA ASP A 7 -4.76 15.03 9.26
C ASP A 7 -4.86 15.12 7.73
N ARG A 8 -5.48 14.12 7.10
CA ARG A 8 -5.64 14.05 5.64
C ARG A 8 -6.58 15.12 5.11
N ASP A 9 -7.58 15.51 5.89
CA ASP A 9 -8.64 16.42 5.44
C ASP A 9 -8.30 17.89 5.73
N SER A 10 -7.18 18.14 6.41
CA SER A 10 -6.67 19.48 6.66
C SER A 10 -6.05 20.08 5.40
N GLY A 11 -6.75 21.05 4.80
CA GLY A 11 -6.27 21.76 3.61
C GLY A 11 -4.94 22.51 3.78
N LEU A 12 -4.55 22.83 5.03
CA LEU A 12 -3.28 23.51 5.34
C LEU A 12 -2.04 22.63 5.09
N ILE A 13 -2.21 21.31 5.17
CA ILE A 13 -1.14 20.31 5.07
C ILE A 13 -1.41 19.29 3.96
N ALA A 14 -2.39 19.58 3.10
CA ALA A 14 -2.70 18.78 1.92
C ALA A 14 -1.46 18.69 1.02
N GLY A 15 -1.10 17.47 0.63
CA GLY A 15 0.06 17.21 -0.24
C GLY A 15 1.39 16.97 0.47
N ILE A 16 1.46 17.01 1.81
CA ILE A 16 2.68 16.64 2.55
C ILE A 16 2.86 15.11 2.60
N ALA A 17 1.78 14.36 2.74
CA ALA A 17 1.84 12.91 2.85
C ALA A 17 1.93 12.24 1.47
N ASP A 18 2.86 11.30 1.34
CA ASP A 18 2.98 10.42 0.18
C ASP A 18 3.06 8.96 0.67
N GLU A 19 2.21 8.08 0.13
CA GLU A 19 2.24 6.65 0.46
C GLU A 19 3.48 5.91 -0.02
N ARG A 20 4.24 6.49 -0.96
CA ARG A 20 5.49 5.93 -1.49
C ARG A 20 6.71 6.29 -0.66
N ASP A 21 6.55 7.15 0.35
CA ASP A 21 7.60 7.50 1.28
C ASP A 21 8.11 6.29 2.04
N GLU A 22 9.42 6.26 2.30
CA GLU A 22 10.06 5.09 2.89
C GLU A 22 9.57 4.83 4.32
N SER A 23 9.15 5.85 5.07
CA SER A 23 8.54 5.66 6.40
C SER A 23 7.24 4.86 6.32
N VAL A 24 6.41 5.11 5.30
CA VAL A 24 5.16 4.36 5.06
C VAL A 24 5.48 2.95 4.58
N LYS A 25 6.43 2.82 3.64
CA LYS A 25 6.85 1.51 3.11
C LYS A 25 7.47 0.63 4.19
N GLU A 26 8.21 1.18 5.14
CA GLU A 26 8.78 0.43 6.26
C GLU A 26 7.68 -0.08 7.21
N MET A 27 6.68 0.74 7.53
CA MET A 27 5.51 0.30 8.30
C MET A 27 4.78 -0.87 7.62
N ILE A 28 4.64 -0.80 6.30
CA ILE A 28 4.03 -1.87 5.50
C ILE A 28 4.90 -3.14 5.49
N ARG A 29 6.20 -3.00 5.29
CA ARG A 29 7.18 -4.10 5.34
C ARG A 29 7.11 -4.84 6.69
N MET A 30 7.07 -4.09 7.79
CA MET A 30 6.97 -4.65 9.14
C MET A 30 5.69 -5.45 9.35
N VAL A 31 4.52 -4.93 8.95
CA VAL A 31 3.24 -5.62 9.17
C VAL A 31 3.09 -6.86 8.28
N ILE A 32 3.52 -6.79 7.01
CA ILE A 32 3.49 -7.94 6.10
C ILE A 32 4.41 -9.04 6.61
N ALA A 33 5.66 -8.71 6.92
CA ALA A 33 6.62 -9.68 7.46
C ALA A 33 6.09 -10.34 8.75
N THR A 34 5.43 -9.56 9.61
CA THR A 34 4.85 -10.08 10.86
C THR A 34 3.67 -11.02 10.62
N ALA A 35 2.76 -10.68 9.69
CA ALA A 35 1.65 -11.56 9.33
C ALA A 35 2.16 -12.89 8.75
N LYS A 36 3.16 -12.85 7.87
CA LYS A 36 3.78 -14.04 7.27
C LYS A 36 4.47 -14.92 8.30
N ARG A 37 5.26 -14.34 9.21
CA ARG A 37 5.88 -15.11 10.33
C ARG A 37 4.83 -15.78 11.22
N ARG A 38 3.62 -15.24 11.30
CA ARG A 38 2.51 -15.79 12.09
C ARG A 38 1.58 -16.72 11.29
N GLY A 39 1.89 -16.99 10.02
CA GLY A 39 1.03 -17.79 9.15
C GLY A 39 -0.37 -17.19 8.97
N LYS A 40 -0.50 -15.86 9.02
CA LYS A 40 -1.76 -15.14 8.83
C LYS A 40 -1.79 -14.51 7.45
N LYS A 41 -2.96 -14.55 6.81
CA LYS A 41 -3.21 -13.82 5.58
C LYS A 41 -3.23 -12.32 5.85
N ILE A 42 -2.69 -11.54 4.92
CA ILE A 42 -2.71 -10.08 4.96
C ILE A 42 -3.07 -9.52 3.59
N GLY A 43 -3.92 -8.49 3.59
CA GLY A 43 -4.27 -7.74 2.40
C GLY A 43 -4.42 -6.25 2.68
N ILE A 44 -4.52 -5.47 1.62
CA ILE A 44 -4.64 -4.00 1.67
C ILE A 44 -5.85 -3.53 0.84
N CYS A 45 -6.55 -2.51 1.33
CA CYS A 45 -7.68 -1.86 0.65
C CYS A 45 -7.50 -0.35 0.47
N GLY A 46 -6.29 0.16 0.74
CA GLY A 46 -5.94 1.55 0.48
C GLY A 46 -5.81 1.84 -1.02
N GLN A 47 -5.82 3.13 -1.37
CA GLN A 47 -5.83 3.58 -2.76
C GLN A 47 -4.48 3.40 -3.47
N GLY A 48 -3.35 3.48 -2.75
CA GLY A 48 -2.00 3.45 -3.33
C GLY A 48 -1.72 2.39 -4.40
N PRO A 49 -2.05 1.10 -4.25
CA PRO A 49 -1.83 0.11 -5.31
C PRO A 49 -2.72 0.30 -6.54
N SER A 50 -3.82 1.04 -6.45
CA SER A 50 -4.63 1.44 -7.61
C SER A 50 -4.01 2.61 -8.37
N ASP A 51 -3.46 3.58 -7.63
CA ASP A 51 -2.91 4.82 -8.21
C ASP A 51 -1.48 4.61 -8.75
N PHE A 52 -0.70 3.72 -8.11
CA PHE A 52 0.72 3.51 -8.36
C PHE A 52 1.02 2.02 -8.63
N PRO A 53 1.16 1.59 -9.91
CA PRO A 53 1.50 0.21 -10.24
C PRO A 53 2.80 -0.29 -9.60
N GLU A 54 3.80 0.58 -9.47
CA GLU A 54 5.07 0.28 -8.79
C GLU A 54 4.88 -0.05 -7.30
N PHE A 55 3.86 0.56 -6.68
CA PHE A 55 3.50 0.26 -5.30
C PHE A 55 2.84 -1.11 -5.19
N ALA A 56 2.01 -1.50 -6.18
CA ALA A 56 1.49 -2.85 -6.26
C ALA A 56 2.61 -3.89 -6.44
N THR A 57 3.60 -3.62 -7.30
CA THR A 57 4.79 -4.47 -7.46
C THR A 57 5.53 -4.63 -6.12
N PHE A 58 5.79 -3.53 -5.42
CA PHE A 58 6.43 -3.54 -4.09
C PHE A 58 5.67 -4.43 -3.09
N LEU A 59 4.34 -4.36 -3.06
CA LEU A 59 3.54 -5.19 -2.15
C LEU A 59 3.62 -6.68 -2.50
N VAL A 60 3.66 -7.01 -3.80
CA VAL A 60 3.84 -8.39 -4.29
C VAL A 60 5.22 -8.92 -3.95
N GLU A 61 6.29 -8.13 -4.09
CA GLU A 61 7.65 -8.50 -3.69
C GLU A 61 7.76 -8.79 -2.19
N LEU A 62 7.01 -8.06 -1.36
CA LEU A 62 6.89 -8.34 0.08
C LEU A 62 6.03 -9.58 0.38
N GLY A 63 5.35 -10.13 -0.62
CA GLY A 63 4.56 -11.34 -0.54
C GLY A 63 3.14 -11.14 -0.01
N ILE A 64 2.51 -9.97 -0.18
CA ILE A 64 1.11 -9.75 0.26
C ILE A 64 0.16 -10.83 -0.31
N ASP A 65 -0.88 -11.23 0.44
CA ASP A 65 -1.81 -12.28 -0.02
C ASP A 65 -2.93 -11.75 -0.92
N SER A 66 -3.35 -10.50 -0.70
CA SER A 66 -4.42 -9.89 -1.50
C SER A 66 -4.33 -8.37 -1.54
N MET A 67 -4.86 -7.79 -2.62
CA MET A 67 -5.05 -6.34 -2.78
C MET A 67 -6.48 -6.11 -3.26
N SER A 68 -7.17 -5.13 -2.67
CA SER A 68 -8.43 -4.61 -3.17
C SER A 68 -8.15 -3.35 -3.97
N LEU A 69 -8.50 -3.38 -5.25
CA LEU A 69 -8.22 -2.33 -6.22
C LEU A 69 -9.52 -1.77 -6.79
N ILE A 70 -9.50 -0.54 -7.28
CA ILE A 70 -10.63 -0.01 -8.04
C ILE A 70 -10.79 -0.79 -9.35
N PRO A 71 -12.02 -1.01 -9.85
CA PRO A 71 -12.28 -1.86 -11.01
C PRO A 71 -11.45 -1.49 -12.24
N ASP A 72 -11.31 -0.20 -12.50
CA ASP A 72 -10.65 0.34 -13.70
C ASP A 72 -9.14 0.04 -13.72
N THR A 73 -8.50 -0.09 -12.55
CA THR A 73 -7.06 -0.35 -12.44
C THR A 73 -6.76 -1.82 -12.17
N ALA A 74 -7.75 -2.62 -11.77
CA ALA A 74 -7.55 -4.01 -11.36
C ALA A 74 -6.90 -4.86 -12.47
N ILE A 75 -7.37 -4.77 -13.71
CA ILE A 75 -6.83 -5.54 -14.84
C ILE A 75 -5.40 -5.10 -15.16
N LYS A 76 -5.17 -3.79 -15.28
CA LYS A 76 -3.85 -3.22 -15.59
C LYS A 76 -2.82 -3.60 -14.53
N THR A 77 -3.20 -3.47 -13.25
CA THR A 77 -2.33 -3.81 -12.11
C THR A 77 -2.02 -5.30 -12.11
N ARG A 78 -3.02 -6.16 -12.35
CA ARG A 78 -2.80 -7.60 -12.49
C ARG A 78 -1.78 -7.92 -13.59
N LEU A 79 -1.89 -7.30 -14.76
CA LEU A 79 -0.93 -7.52 -15.86
C LEU A 79 0.48 -7.02 -15.55
N ALA A 80 0.61 -5.99 -14.70
CA ALA A 80 1.90 -5.44 -14.31
C ALA A 80 2.64 -6.26 -13.25
N VAL A 81 1.93 -7.06 -12.44
CA VAL A 81 2.48 -7.76 -11.26
C VAL A 81 2.34 -9.29 -11.31
N ALA A 82 1.74 -9.84 -12.38
CA ALA A 82 1.57 -11.28 -12.59
C ALA A 82 2.68 -11.88 -13.45
#